data_AF-A0A2W4XC97-F1
#
_entry.id   AF-A0A2W4XC97-F1
#
_cell.length_a   1.000
_cell.length_b   1.000
_cell.length_c   1.000
_cell.angle_alpha   90.00
_cell.angle_beta   90.00
_cell.angle_gamma   90.00
#
_symmetry.space_group_name_H-M   'P 1'
#
loop_
_entity.id
_entity.type
_entity.pdbx_description
1 polymer ?
#
loop_
_entity_poly.entity_id
_entity_poly.type
_entity_poly.pdbx_seq_one_letter_code
_entity_poly.pdbx_strand_id
1 'polypeptide(L)' 'SKQARLEGLLRQQQTQPCYLWIADLVTAAGGSPQDVELQGTEATLTQVGLALLTTVWAGEYDLSEE' A
#
# COMPACT_ATOMS: atom_id res chain seq x y z
N SER A 1 -3.16 11.67 -8.76
CA SER A 1 -3.29 11.74 -7.29
C SER A 1 -2.93 10.40 -6.68
N LYS A 2 -2.50 10.39 -5.40
CA LYS A 2 -2.25 9.14 -4.65
C LYS A 2 -3.49 8.25 -4.57
N GLN A 3 -4.67 8.86 -4.44
CA GLN A 3 -5.96 8.17 -4.41
C GLN A 3 -6.26 7.36 -5.68
N ALA A 4 -6.08 7.96 -6.87
CA ALA A 4 -6.29 7.23 -8.12
C ALA A 4 -5.35 6.03 -8.28
N ARG A 5 -4.10 6.15 -7.79
CA ARG A 5 -3.13 5.04 -7.77
C ARG A 5 -3.58 3.94 -6.81
N LEU A 6 -4.01 4.30 -5.60
CA LEU A 6 -4.50 3.36 -4.60
C LEU A 6 -5.73 2.59 -5.12
N GLU A 7 -6.71 3.29 -5.68
CA GLU A 7 -7.89 2.65 -6.29
C GLU A 7 -7.51 1.74 -7.47
N GLY A 8 -6.53 2.15 -8.28
CA GLY A 8 -6.00 1.31 -9.35
C GLY A 8 -5.42 -0.01 -8.83
N LEU A 9 -4.59 0.05 -7.79
CA LEU A 9 -3.97 -1.13 -7.17
C LEU A 9 -5.01 -2.08 -6.54
N LEU A 10 -6.08 -1.53 -5.96
CA LEU A 10 -7.16 -2.32 -5.36
C LEU A 10 -8.07 -2.99 -6.42
N ARG A 11 -8.19 -2.39 -7.61
CA ARG A 11 -9.04 -2.90 -8.71
C ARG A 11 -8.31 -3.81 -9.70
N GLN A 12 -6.98 -3.89 -9.66
CA GLN A 12 -6.20 -4.72 -10.58
C GLN A 12 -6.54 -6.21 -10.42
N GLN A 13 -7.21 -6.79 -11.43
CA GLN A 13 -7.57 -8.22 -11.49
C GLN A 13 -6.38 -9.15 -11.80
N GLN A 14 -5.21 -8.64 -12.18
CA GLN A 14 -4.17 -9.41 -12.88
C GLN A 14 -2.87 -9.70 -12.11
N THR A 15 -2.68 -9.14 -10.93
CA THR A 15 -1.51 -9.42 -10.09
C THR A 15 -2.00 -10.10 -8.83
N GLN A 16 -1.65 -11.38 -8.64
CA GLN A 16 -1.77 -11.98 -7.32
C GLN A 16 -1.03 -11.07 -6.32
N PRO A 17 -1.62 -10.76 -5.15
CA PRO A 17 -0.97 -9.94 -4.14
C PRO A 17 0.41 -10.51 -3.85
N CYS A 18 1.46 -9.71 -4.06
CA CYS A 18 2.84 -10.08 -3.82
C CYS A 18 3.54 -8.99 -3.01
N TYR A 19 4.77 -9.27 -2.57
CA TYR A 19 5.58 -8.33 -1.80
C TYR A 19 5.77 -6.96 -2.48
N LEU A 20 5.86 -6.93 -3.82
CA LEU A 20 5.93 -5.68 -4.60
C LEU A 20 4.59 -4.92 -4.56
N TRP A 21 3.48 -5.65 -4.69
CA TRP A 21 2.15 -5.05 -4.60
C TRP A 21 1.90 -4.46 -3.19
N ILE A 22 2.36 -5.12 -2.13
CA ILE A 22 2.28 -4.58 -0.77
C ILE A 22 3.07 -3.27 -0.64
N ALA A 23 4.30 -3.21 -1.17
CA ALA A 23 5.10 -1.99 -1.14
C ALA A 23 4.45 -0.83 -1.91
N ASP A 24 3.90 -1.12 -3.09
CA ASP A 24 3.17 -0.15 -3.90
C ASP A 24 1.90 0.34 -3.19
N LEU A 25 1.19 -0.55 -2.50
CA LEU A 25 -0.03 -0.23 -1.78
C LEU A 25 0.24 0.68 -0.59
N VAL A 26 1.27 0.39 0.22
CA VAL A 26 1.67 1.25 1.35
C VAL A 26 2.07 2.65 0.87
N THR A 27 2.83 2.73 -0.22
CA THR A 27 3.24 4.02 -0.80
C THR A 27 2.02 4.79 -1.33
N ALA A 28 1.10 4.10 -2.02
CA ALA A 28 -0.12 4.71 -2.53
C ALA A 28 -1.07 5.17 -1.41
N ALA A 29 -1.05 4.48 -0.26
CA ALA A 29 -1.78 4.83 0.95
C ALA A 29 -1.20 6.03 1.71
N GLY A 30 -0.19 6.71 1.17
CA GLY A 30 0.42 7.89 1.80
C GLY A 30 1.65 7.57 2.66
N GLY A 31 2.07 6.31 2.72
CA GLY A 31 3.33 5.91 3.33
C GLY A 31 4.55 6.22 2.47
N SER A 32 5.70 5.79 2.97
CA SER A 32 7.00 5.96 2.35
C SER A 32 7.65 4.59 2.04
N PRO A 33 8.69 4.55 1.18
CA PRO A 33 9.44 3.32 0.95
C PRO A 33 10.13 2.75 2.19
N GLN A 34 10.27 3.53 3.27
CA GLN A 34 10.86 3.07 4.53
C GLN A 34 9.86 2.29 5.40
N ASP A 35 8.57 2.38 5.08
CA ASP A 35 7.51 1.68 5.81
C ASP A 35 7.35 0.21 5.39
N VAL A 36 8.10 -0.21 4.37
CA VAL A 36 8.16 -1.58 3.86
C VAL A 36 9.62 -1.97 3.60
N GLU A 37 10.08 -3.02 4.27
CA GLU A 37 11.37 -3.64 3.99
C GLU A 37 11.15 -4.86 3.09
N LEU A 38 11.84 -4.88 1.94
CA LEU A 38 11.79 -6.01 1.00
C LEU A 38 12.99 -6.93 1.21
N GLN A 39 12.72 -8.19 1.53
CA GLN A 39 13.74 -9.23 1.67
C GLN A 39 13.41 -10.40 0.74
N GLY A 40 14.07 -10.43 -0.42
CA GLY A 40 13.80 -11.43 -1.46
C GLY A 40 12.35 -11.34 -1.96
N THR A 41 11.53 -12.34 -1.65
CA THR A 41 10.11 -12.40 -2.02
C THR A 41 9.16 -12.04 -0.89
N GLU A 42 9.69 -11.47 0.20
CA GLU A 42 8.93 -11.11 1.39
C GLU A 42 8.91 -9.58 1.57
N ALA A 43 7.80 -9.09 2.13
CA ALA A 43 7.64 -7.70 2.56
C ALA A 43 7.39 -7.69 4.07
N THR A 44 8.31 -7.07 4.82
CA THR A 44 8.13 -6.81 6.24
C THR A 44 7.67 -5.37 6.41
N LEU A 45 6.56 -5.18 7.13
CA LEU A 45 5.98 -3.86 7.36
C LEU A 45 6.51 -3.28 8.67
N THR A 46 6.78 -1.98 8.67
CA THR A 46 6.88 -1.23 9.92
C THR A 46 5.49 -1.13 10.56
N GLN A 47 5.43 -0.66 11.82
CA GLN A 47 4.16 -0.37 12.47
C GLN A 47 3.32 0.64 11.67
N VAL A 48 3.98 1.62 11.03
CA VAL A 48 3.32 2.63 10.17
C VAL A 48 2.76 1.97 8.91
N GLY A 49 3.55 1.16 8.21
CA GLY A 49 3.10 0.44 7.01
C GLY A 49 1.90 -0.47 7.28
N LEU A 50 1.92 -1.18 8.42
CA LEU A 50 0.81 -2.03 8.86
C LEU A 50 -0.46 -1.22 9.17
N ALA A 51 -0.32 -0.08 9.86
CA ALA A 51 -1.45 0.79 10.16
C ALA A 51 -2.10 1.32 8.88
N LEU A 52 -1.29 1.76 7.91
CA LEU A 52 -1.77 2.23 6.61
C LEU A 52 -2.55 1.15 5.86
N LEU A 53 -2.02 -0.08 5.80
CA LEU A 53 -2.75 -1.18 5.16
C LEU A 53 -4.06 -1.51 5.87
N THR A 54 -4.09 -1.44 7.20
CA THR A 54 -5.31 -1.66 7.98
C THR A 54 -6.37 -0.63 7.62
N THR A 55 -6.00 0.66 7.53
CA THR A 55 -6.90 1.73 7.07
C THR A 55 -7.38 1.50 5.63
N VAL A 56 -6.49 1.06 4.73
CA VAL A 56 -6.85 0.74 3.34
C VAL A 56 -7.89 -0.39 3.29
N TRP A 57 -7.69 -1.48 4.03
CA TRP A 57 -8.62 -2.60 4.06
C TRP A 57 -9.95 -2.29 4.77
N ALA A 58 -9.93 -1.39 5.75
CA ALA A 58 -11.14 -0.87 6.37
C ALA A 58 -11.93 0.06 5.43
N GLY A 59 -11.32 0.51 4.32
CA GLY A 59 -11.91 1.52 3.43
C GLY A 59 -11.91 2.92 4.03
N GLU A 60 -11.10 3.16 5.06
CA GLU A 60 -11.05 4.41 5.84
C GLU A 60 -9.92 5.35 5.38
N TYR A 61 -9.40 5.14 4.16
CA TYR A 61 -8.32 5.96 3.62
C TYR A 61 -8.88 7.28 3.07
N ASP A 62 -8.39 8.40 3.59
CA ASP A 62 -8.65 9.74 3.06
C ASP A 62 -7.34 10.34 2.58
N LEU A 63 -7.12 10.28 1.27
CA LEU A 63 -5.95 10.82 0.60
C LEU A 63 -6.36 12.13 -0.07
N SER A 64 -6.68 13.14 0.75
CA SER A 64 -6.97 14.50 0.28
C SER A 64 -5.88 14.98 -0.69
N GLU A 65 -6.27 15.55 -1.83
CA GLU A 65 -5.37 15.92 -2.92
C GLU A 65 -4.24 16.87 -2.47
N GLU A 66 -3.01 16.36 -2.47
CA GLU A 66 -1.81 17.14 -2.85
C GLU A 66 -1.45 16.86 -4.31
#